data_AF-A0A1M6H1X5-F1
#
_entry.id   AF-A0A1M6H1X5-F1
#
_cell.length_a   1.000
_cell.length_b   1.000
_cell.length_c   1.000
_cell.angle_alpha   90.00
_cell.angle_beta   90.00
_cell.angle_gamma   90.00
#
_symmetry.space_group_name_H-M   'P 1'
#
loop_
_entity.id
_entity.type
_entity.pdbx_description
1 polymer ?
#
loop_
_entity_poly.entity_id
_entity_poly.type
_entity_poly.pdbx_seq_one_letter_code
_entity_poly.pdbx_strand_id
1 'polypeptide(L)'
;MYSNVYQLFVLTFIIHLIDTFAYSVRLNAVKSRQFALSTTLFNLFYLISLTAHTLQAPLIGSLMDSAISQSVNPLPSLRNIIWVATVGTFFGIVLTPTFLHVFSRAVKSLEQSGSVPSVVMDALKFRNIHKFKENITLPSKKMVKGLPFKRIPSELLALNALVTGVYTIGVMSAYYAALLVDTQHRLAASASAGIINTAANIIFMLFIDPKSSIITDQALKGNRPYEDVKALVVMLMSAKLIGTALGQLLLIPVAHVIVNVYK
;
A
#
# COMPACT_ATOMS: atom_id res chain seq x y z
N MET A 1 -3.72 -4.33 26.65
CA MET A 1 -2.41 -4.27 25.97
C MET A 1 -2.37 -5.11 24.69
N TYR A 2 -2.62 -6.42 24.77
CA TYR A 2 -2.66 -7.29 23.57
C TYR A 2 -3.71 -6.86 22.52
N SER A 3 -4.89 -6.43 22.95
CA SER A 3 -5.98 -6.02 22.05
C SER A 3 -5.57 -4.91 21.06
N ASN A 4 -4.77 -3.94 21.51
CA ASN A 4 -4.34 -2.82 20.66
C ASN A 4 -3.28 -3.24 19.63
N VAL A 5 -2.35 -4.12 20.00
CA VAL A 5 -1.34 -4.66 19.08
C VAL A 5 -1.98 -5.56 18.01
N TYR A 6 -2.96 -6.38 18.38
CA TYR A 6 -3.69 -7.19 17.40
C TYR A 6 -4.48 -6.34 16.41
N GLN A 7 -5.17 -5.29 16.89
CA GLN A 7 -5.84 -4.31 16.03
C GLN A 7 -4.85 -3.68 15.05
N LEU A 8 -3.68 -3.28 15.53
CA LEU A 8 -2.62 -2.71 14.71
C LEU A 8 -2.12 -3.69 13.64
N PHE A 9 -1.92 -4.97 13.97
CA PHE A 9 -1.55 -5.98 12.99
C PHE A 9 -2.62 -6.19 11.92
N VAL A 10 -3.88 -6.34 12.33
CA VAL A 10 -4.99 -6.52 11.39
C VAL A 10 -5.13 -5.31 10.47
N LEU A 11 -5.05 -4.11 11.04
CA LEU A 11 -5.13 -2.86 10.28
C LEU A 11 -3.97 -2.74 9.28
N THR A 12 -2.74 -3.00 9.72
CA THR A 12 -1.54 -2.99 8.88
C THR A 12 -1.66 -4.00 7.73
N PHE A 13 -2.15 -5.20 8.02
CA PHE A 13 -2.35 -6.22 7.00
C PHE A 13 -3.36 -5.76 5.94
N ILE A 14 -4.52 -5.23 6.36
CA ILE A 14 -5.58 -4.74 5.47
C ILE A 14 -5.09 -3.58 4.61
N ILE A 15 -4.40 -2.62 5.21
CA ILE A 15 -3.80 -1.47 4.52
C ILE A 15 -2.90 -1.97 3.37
N HIS A 16 -1.91 -2.81 3.69
CA HIS A 16 -0.94 -3.26 2.70
C HIS A 16 -1.57 -4.19 1.65
N LEU A 17 -2.63 -4.91 2.00
CA LEU A 17 -3.43 -5.68 1.06
C LEU A 17 -4.12 -4.77 0.02
N ILE A 18 -4.85 -3.74 0.48
CA ILE A 18 -5.59 -2.80 -0.37
C ILE A 18 -4.63 -1.99 -1.24
N ASP A 19 -3.54 -1.46 -0.66
CA ASP A 19 -2.53 -0.69 -1.38
C ASP A 19 -1.80 -1.53 -2.44
N THR A 20 -1.82 -2.86 -2.30
CA THR A 20 -1.26 -3.76 -3.31
C THR A 20 -2.24 -3.98 -4.46
N PHE A 21 -3.54 -4.14 -4.16
CA PHE A 21 -4.58 -4.22 -5.18
C PHE A 21 -4.66 -2.96 -6.05
N ALA A 22 -4.36 -1.80 -5.47
CA ALA A 22 -4.30 -0.50 -6.16
C ALA A 22 -3.50 -0.55 -7.48
N TYR A 23 -2.34 -1.22 -7.48
CA TYR A 23 -1.50 -1.36 -8.67
C TYR A 23 -2.23 -2.06 -9.81
N SER A 24 -3.07 -3.04 -9.49
CA SER A 24 -3.76 -3.87 -10.47
C SER A 24 -4.97 -3.20 -11.11
N VAL A 25 -5.51 -2.12 -10.54
CA VAL A 25 -6.68 -1.41 -11.12
C VAL A 25 -6.42 -0.95 -12.55
N ARG A 26 -5.22 -0.44 -12.84
CA ARG A 26 -4.82 0.01 -14.19
C ARG A 26 -4.92 -1.12 -15.21
N LEU A 27 -4.64 -2.35 -14.79
CA LEU A 27 -4.78 -3.55 -15.61
C LEU A 27 -6.24 -3.81 -15.99
N ASN A 28 -7.18 -3.53 -15.08
CA ASN A 28 -8.61 -3.63 -15.36
C ASN A 28 -9.04 -2.53 -16.32
N ALA A 29 -8.68 -1.28 -16.02
CA ALA A 29 -9.04 -0.09 -16.78
C ALA A 29 -8.66 -0.21 -18.27
N VAL A 30 -7.47 -0.73 -18.57
CA VAL A 30 -7.01 -0.94 -19.95
C VAL A 30 -7.79 -2.05 -20.63
N LYS A 31 -8.05 -3.17 -19.92
CA LYS A 31 -8.74 -4.34 -20.47
C LYS A 31 -10.22 -4.05 -20.77
N SER A 32 -10.91 -3.34 -19.88
CA SER A 32 -12.32 -3.00 -20.01
C SER A 32 -12.56 -1.75 -20.86
N ARG A 33 -11.52 -0.94 -21.11
CA ARG A 33 -11.61 0.43 -21.65
C ARG A 33 -12.49 1.37 -20.80
N GLN A 34 -12.80 0.99 -19.56
CA GLN A 34 -13.61 1.76 -18.62
C GLN A 34 -12.70 2.49 -17.62
N PHE A 35 -11.84 3.39 -18.13
CA PHE A 35 -10.85 4.08 -17.30
C PHE A 35 -11.51 4.91 -16.20
N ALA A 36 -12.47 5.78 -16.55
CA ALA A 36 -13.13 6.66 -15.59
C ALA A 36 -13.83 5.89 -14.47
N LEU A 37 -14.62 4.86 -14.81
CA LEU A 37 -15.32 4.04 -13.81
C LEU A 37 -14.36 3.27 -12.91
N SER A 38 -13.28 2.73 -13.48
CA SER A 38 -12.23 2.05 -12.71
C SER A 38 -11.55 3.02 -11.73
N THR A 39 -11.24 4.23 -12.17
CA THR A 39 -10.64 5.28 -11.33
C THR A 39 -11.61 5.73 -10.23
N THR A 40 -12.90 5.88 -10.52
CA THR A 40 -13.92 6.23 -9.51
C THR A 40 -14.00 5.18 -8.40
N LEU A 41 -14.09 3.89 -8.73
CA LEU A 41 -14.09 2.83 -7.72
C LEU A 41 -12.77 2.74 -6.98
N PHE A 42 -11.65 2.98 -7.66
CA PHE A 42 -10.35 2.98 -7.02
C PHE A 42 -10.18 4.10 -6.01
N ASN A 43 -10.61 5.32 -6.33
CA ASN A 43 -10.54 6.46 -5.41
C ASN A 43 -11.28 6.16 -4.10
N LEU A 44 -12.38 5.40 -4.15
CA LEU A 44 -13.07 4.94 -2.95
C LEU A 44 -12.21 3.96 -2.14
N PHE A 45 -11.61 2.94 -2.76
CA PHE A 45 -10.71 2.02 -2.06
C PHE A 45 -9.51 2.74 -1.46
N TYR A 46 -8.97 3.72 -2.18
CA TYR A 46 -7.88 4.56 -1.71
C TYR A 46 -8.29 5.37 -0.47
N LEU A 47 -9.48 5.97 -0.45
CA LEU A 47 -9.98 6.69 0.73
C LEU A 47 -10.11 5.80 1.96
N ILE A 48 -10.57 4.55 1.78
CA ILE A 48 -10.63 3.56 2.86
C ILE A 48 -9.23 3.25 3.39
N SER A 49 -8.26 3.02 2.49
CA SER A 49 -6.87 2.77 2.88
C SER A 49 -6.25 3.98 3.60
N LEU A 50 -6.48 5.20 3.09
CA LEU A 50 -5.99 6.44 3.68
C LEU A 50 -6.57 6.66 5.08
N THR A 51 -7.86 6.38 5.28
CA THR A 51 -8.49 6.44 6.60
C THR A 51 -7.86 5.42 7.54
N ALA A 52 -7.62 4.19 7.07
CA ALA A 52 -6.94 3.16 7.85
C ALA A 52 -5.52 3.59 8.25
N HIS A 53 -4.73 4.14 7.32
CA HIS A 53 -3.41 4.73 7.61
C HIS A 53 -3.48 5.85 8.67
N THR A 54 -4.45 6.74 8.55
CA THR A 54 -4.63 7.86 9.50
C THR A 54 -4.98 7.34 10.90
N LEU A 55 -5.83 6.31 10.98
CA LEU A 55 -6.17 5.64 12.25
C LEU A 55 -5.00 4.82 12.83
N GLN A 56 -4.08 4.36 11.99
CA GLN A 56 -2.92 3.58 12.42
C GLN A 56 -1.94 4.41 13.26
N ALA A 57 -1.75 5.69 12.95
CA ALA A 57 -0.79 6.54 13.67
C ALA A 57 -1.09 6.66 15.18
N PRO A 58 -2.32 6.99 15.63
CA PRO A 58 -2.67 6.96 17.06
C PRO A 58 -2.44 5.60 17.73
N LEU A 59 -2.69 4.49 17.01
CA LEU A 59 -2.47 3.14 17.55
C LEU A 59 -0.97 2.87 17.78
N ILE A 60 -0.11 3.24 16.83
CA ILE A 60 1.35 3.18 17.01
C ILE A 60 1.78 4.10 18.17
N GLY A 61 1.17 5.28 18.31
CA GLY A 61 1.46 6.22 19.40
C GLY A 61 1.14 5.62 20.76
N SER A 62 -0.05 5.03 20.91
CA SER A 62 -0.44 4.33 22.13
C SER A 62 0.44 3.12 22.45
N LEU A 63 1.02 2.47 21.43
CA LEU A 63 2.03 1.42 21.61
C LEU A 63 3.33 2.01 22.17
N MET A 64 3.76 3.19 21.71
CA MET A 64 4.92 3.90 22.28
C MET A 64 4.66 4.32 23.73
N ASP A 65 3.50 4.91 24.03
CA ASP A 65 3.16 5.33 25.40
C ASP A 65 3.15 4.14 26.37
N SER A 66 2.61 3.01 25.92
CA SER A 66 2.64 1.75 26.67
C SER A 66 4.07 1.24 26.90
N ALA A 67 4.93 1.35 25.89
CA ALA A 67 6.33 0.95 25.98
C ALA A 67 7.12 1.85 26.96
N ILE A 68 6.89 3.18 26.93
CA ILE A 68 7.49 4.14 27.86
C ILE A 68 7.03 3.84 29.30
N SER A 69 5.73 3.75 29.53
CA SER A 69 5.18 3.54 30.88
C SER A 69 5.64 2.22 31.52
N GLN A 70 5.87 1.18 30.71
CA GLN A 70 6.33 -0.12 31.19
C GLN A 70 7.85 -0.29 31.11
N SER A 71 8.58 0.72 30.63
CA SER A 71 10.03 0.65 30.39
C SER A 71 10.45 -0.54 29.52
N VAL A 72 9.64 -0.88 28.51
CA VAL A 72 9.89 -1.98 27.56
C VAL A 72 10.39 -1.42 26.24
N ASN A 73 11.32 -2.12 25.58
CA ASN A 73 11.78 -1.74 24.25
C ASN A 73 10.66 -1.96 23.19
N PRO A 74 10.18 -0.92 22.49
CA PRO A 74 9.14 -1.05 21.48
C PRO A 74 9.64 -1.62 20.14
N LEU A 75 10.95 -1.67 19.92
CA LEU A 75 11.54 -2.02 18.63
C LEU A 75 11.10 -3.40 18.09
N PRO A 76 11.01 -4.48 18.88
CA PRO A 76 10.51 -5.77 18.40
C PRO A 76 9.07 -5.68 17.90
N SER A 77 8.21 -4.94 18.60
CA SER A 77 6.81 -4.71 18.19
C SER A 77 6.74 -3.94 16.88
N LEU A 78 7.53 -2.87 16.72
CA LEU A 78 7.62 -2.11 15.47
C LEU A 78 8.08 -2.99 14.29
N ARG A 79 9.09 -3.84 14.50
CA ARG A 79 9.55 -4.80 13.49
C ARG A 79 8.48 -5.83 13.12
N ASN A 80 7.69 -6.28 14.08
CA ASN A 80 6.56 -7.17 13.81
C ASN A 80 5.48 -6.49 12.96
N ILE A 81 5.19 -5.20 13.18
CA ILE A 81 4.27 -4.42 12.33
C ILE A 81 4.79 -4.39 10.88
N ILE A 82 6.08 -4.11 10.68
CA ILE A 82 6.70 -4.09 9.34
C ILE A 82 6.66 -5.49 8.68
N TRP A 83 6.82 -6.56 9.47
CA TRP A 83 6.64 -7.92 8.97
C TRP A 83 5.20 -8.17 8.51
N VAL A 84 4.22 -7.73 9.29
CA VAL A 84 2.80 -7.82 8.92
C VAL A 84 2.49 -7.02 7.65
N ALA A 85 3.10 -5.84 7.47
CA ALA A 85 3.02 -5.07 6.22
C ALA A 85 3.55 -5.85 5.00
N THR A 86 4.68 -6.55 5.17
CA THR A 86 5.28 -7.40 4.12
C THR A 86 4.37 -8.59 3.80
N VAL A 87 3.83 -9.25 4.82
CA VAL A 87 2.88 -10.35 4.66
C VAL A 87 1.59 -9.88 3.97
N GLY A 88 1.02 -8.75 4.38
CA GLY A 88 -0.15 -8.15 3.73
C GLY A 88 0.10 -7.84 2.25
N THR A 89 1.28 -7.32 1.92
CA THR A 89 1.70 -7.07 0.54
C THR A 89 1.82 -8.37 -0.25
N PHE A 90 2.43 -9.40 0.33
CA PHE A 90 2.54 -10.71 -0.30
C PHE A 90 1.16 -11.33 -0.58
N PHE A 91 0.26 -11.32 0.39
CA PHE A 91 -1.12 -11.78 0.19
C PHE A 91 -1.86 -10.93 -0.85
N GLY A 92 -1.60 -9.63 -0.91
CA GLY A 92 -2.14 -8.75 -1.94
C GLY A 92 -1.71 -9.20 -3.33
N ILE A 93 -0.43 -9.55 -3.52
CA ILE A 93 0.09 -10.09 -4.78
C ILE A 93 -0.62 -11.39 -5.15
N VAL A 94 -0.69 -12.33 -4.21
CA VAL A 94 -1.31 -13.65 -4.43
C VAL A 94 -2.80 -13.52 -4.73
N LEU A 95 -3.51 -12.60 -4.08
CA LEU A 95 -4.96 -12.43 -4.24
C LEU A 95 -5.35 -11.47 -5.37
N THR A 96 -4.38 -10.87 -6.06
CA THR A 96 -4.63 -9.91 -7.15
C THR A 96 -5.51 -10.48 -8.28
N PRO A 97 -5.33 -11.73 -8.76
CA PRO A 97 -6.23 -12.29 -9.76
C PRO A 97 -7.68 -12.35 -9.28
N THR A 98 -7.89 -12.78 -8.02
CA THR A 98 -9.22 -12.79 -7.38
C THR A 98 -9.80 -11.37 -7.30
N PHE A 99 -9.01 -10.41 -6.82
CA PHE A 99 -9.40 -9.01 -6.73
C PHE A 99 -9.84 -8.47 -8.10
N LEU A 100 -9.08 -8.72 -9.16
CA LEU A 100 -9.42 -8.23 -10.50
C LEU A 100 -10.76 -8.77 -11.03
N HIS A 101 -11.12 -10.02 -10.71
CA HIS A 101 -12.43 -10.57 -11.09
C HIS A 101 -13.57 -9.84 -10.38
N VAL A 102 -13.40 -9.58 -9.09
CA VAL A 102 -14.39 -8.88 -8.25
C VAL A 102 -14.49 -7.42 -8.66
N PHE A 103 -13.35 -6.76 -8.84
CA PHE A 103 -13.24 -5.38 -9.28
C PHE A 103 -13.90 -5.19 -10.64
N SER A 104 -13.67 -6.10 -11.60
CA SER A 104 -14.37 -6.06 -12.92
C SER A 104 -15.89 -6.08 -12.78
N ARG A 105 -16.42 -6.90 -11.86
CA ARG A 105 -17.87 -6.98 -11.60
C ARG A 105 -18.37 -5.71 -10.93
N ALA A 106 -17.60 -5.14 -10.01
CA ALA A 106 -17.93 -3.89 -9.35
C ALA A 106 -17.98 -2.73 -10.36
N VAL A 107 -17.02 -2.64 -11.29
CA VAL A 107 -17.02 -1.62 -12.37
C VAL A 107 -18.29 -1.73 -13.22
N LYS A 108 -18.67 -2.94 -13.64
CA LYS A 108 -19.92 -3.17 -14.38
C LYS A 108 -21.18 -2.82 -13.58
N SER A 109 -21.18 -3.13 -12.28
CA SER A 109 -22.28 -2.75 -11.39
C SER A 109 -22.38 -1.24 -11.22
N LEU A 110 -21.25 -0.53 -11.17
CA LEU A 110 -21.21 0.94 -11.15
C LEU A 110 -21.77 1.52 -12.44
N GLU A 111 -21.39 0.97 -13.60
CA GLU A 111 -21.90 1.40 -14.91
C GLU A 111 -23.43 1.30 -14.99
N GLN A 112 -24.01 0.24 -14.42
CA GLN A 112 -25.46 0.00 -14.44
C GLN A 112 -26.22 0.83 -13.40
N SER A 113 -25.67 0.96 -12.19
CA SER A 113 -26.36 1.59 -11.07
C SER A 113 -26.13 3.10 -10.97
N GLY A 114 -25.04 3.62 -11.54
CA GLY A 114 -24.61 5.02 -11.40
C GLY A 114 -24.25 5.43 -9.97
N SER A 115 -24.28 4.52 -8.99
CA SER A 115 -24.16 4.81 -7.55
C SER A 115 -23.06 3.98 -6.90
N VAL A 116 -21.97 4.65 -6.51
CA VAL A 116 -20.87 4.03 -5.76
C VAL A 116 -21.35 3.43 -4.43
N PRO A 117 -22.19 4.10 -3.60
CA PRO A 117 -22.73 3.50 -2.37
C PRO A 117 -23.46 2.19 -2.60
N SER A 118 -24.23 2.09 -3.70
CA SER A 118 -24.95 0.86 -4.05
C SER A 118 -23.99 -0.29 -4.34
N VAL A 119 -22.90 -0.03 -5.08
CA VAL A 119 -21.86 -1.03 -5.37
C VAL A 119 -21.17 -1.52 -4.10
N VAL A 120 -20.88 -0.63 -3.16
CA VAL A 120 -20.29 -1.00 -1.85
C VAL A 120 -21.26 -1.85 -1.06
N MET A 121 -22.52 -1.43 -0.95
CA MET A 121 -23.52 -2.15 -0.19
C MET A 121 -23.78 -3.54 -0.78
N ASP A 122 -23.76 -3.66 -2.11
CA ASP A 122 -23.83 -4.95 -2.80
C ASP A 122 -22.61 -5.83 -2.53
N ALA A 123 -21.40 -5.26 -2.51
CA ALA A 123 -20.18 -6.01 -2.19
C ALA A 123 -20.19 -6.59 -0.76
N LEU A 124 -20.81 -5.87 0.19
CA LEU A 124 -20.92 -6.29 1.59
C LEU A 124 -22.01 -7.33 1.86
N LYS A 125 -22.87 -7.65 0.89
CA LYS A 125 -23.91 -8.69 1.06
C LYS A 125 -23.26 -10.05 1.34
N PHE A 126 -23.71 -10.75 2.38
CA PHE A 126 -23.17 -12.05 2.82
C PHE A 126 -23.00 -13.08 1.69
N ARG A 127 -23.97 -13.15 0.78
CA ARG A 127 -23.92 -14.00 -0.42
C ARG A 127 -22.70 -13.73 -1.31
N ASN A 128 -22.32 -12.47 -1.47
CA ASN A 128 -21.20 -12.08 -2.32
C ASN A 128 -19.86 -12.33 -1.62
N ILE A 129 -19.82 -12.21 -0.29
CA ILE A 129 -18.66 -12.59 0.54
C ILE A 129 -18.44 -14.11 0.48
N HIS A 130 -19.50 -14.92 0.51
CA HIS A 130 -19.37 -16.38 0.38
C HIS A 130 -18.85 -16.77 -1.02
N LYS A 131 -19.45 -16.21 -2.08
CA LYS A 131 -18.98 -16.41 -3.46
C LYS A 131 -17.54 -15.96 -3.68
N PHE A 132 -17.06 -14.96 -2.96
CA PHE A 132 -15.66 -14.54 -3.01
C PHE A 132 -14.73 -15.68 -2.59
N LYS A 133 -15.05 -16.38 -1.49
CA LYS A 133 -14.25 -17.50 -0.97
C LYS A 133 -14.23 -18.69 -1.93
N GLU A 134 -15.35 -18.98 -2.61
CA GLU A 134 -15.46 -20.07 -3.57
C GLU A 134 -14.70 -19.81 -4.88
N ASN A 135 -14.44 -18.54 -5.22
CA ASN A 135 -13.84 -18.12 -6.49
C ASN A 135 -12.40 -17.59 -6.34
N ILE A 136 -11.68 -18.00 -5.29
CA ILE A 136 -10.28 -17.61 -5.10
C ILE A 136 -9.45 -18.16 -6.27
N THR A 137 -8.85 -17.26 -7.03
CA THR A 137 -7.99 -17.58 -8.16
C THR A 137 -6.55 -17.22 -7.81
N LEU A 138 -5.67 -18.22 -7.80
CA LEU A 138 -4.24 -18.02 -7.53
C LEU A 138 -3.46 -17.64 -8.80
N PRO A 139 -2.32 -16.92 -8.67
CA PRO A 139 -1.48 -16.59 -9.80
C PRO A 139 -0.94 -17.87 -10.45
N SER A 140 -1.09 -18.00 -11.76
CA SER A 140 -0.52 -19.13 -12.51
C SER A 140 0.75 -18.72 -13.26
N LYS A 141 1.67 -19.67 -13.47
CA LYS A 141 2.91 -19.42 -14.25
C LYS A 141 2.62 -18.87 -15.65
N LYS A 142 1.50 -19.27 -16.26
CA LYS A 142 1.05 -18.76 -17.57
C LYS A 142 0.74 -17.26 -17.56
N MET A 143 0.38 -16.68 -16.40
CA MET A 143 0.07 -15.26 -16.30
C MET A 143 1.30 -14.37 -16.37
N VAL A 144 2.46 -14.86 -15.95
CA VAL A 144 3.71 -14.09 -15.90
C VAL A 144 4.72 -14.51 -16.97
N LYS A 145 4.57 -15.71 -17.55
CA LYS A 145 5.44 -16.20 -18.61
C LYS A 145 5.34 -15.32 -19.85
N GLY A 146 6.48 -14.89 -20.36
CA GLY A 146 6.57 -14.09 -21.60
C GLY A 146 6.28 -12.60 -21.42
N LEU A 147 6.12 -12.11 -20.19
CA LEU A 147 5.95 -10.67 -19.95
C LEU A 147 7.24 -9.90 -20.26
N PRO A 148 7.15 -8.73 -20.90
CA PRO A 148 8.30 -7.94 -21.34
C PRO A 148 8.90 -7.11 -20.19
N PHE A 149 9.34 -7.77 -19.11
CA PHE A 149 9.88 -7.13 -17.91
C PHE A 149 11.05 -6.17 -18.19
N LYS A 150 11.87 -6.47 -19.21
CA LYS A 150 13.00 -5.63 -19.63
C LYS A 150 12.59 -4.25 -20.16
N ARG A 151 11.31 -4.07 -20.55
CA ARG A 151 10.78 -2.78 -21.04
C ARG A 151 10.33 -1.84 -19.91
N ILE A 152 10.35 -2.31 -18.67
CA ILE A 152 9.98 -1.50 -17.50
C ILE A 152 11.27 -0.89 -16.92
N PRO A 153 11.36 0.45 -16.78
CA PRO A 153 12.56 1.11 -16.31
C PRO A 153 12.95 0.64 -14.90
N SER A 154 14.21 0.24 -14.71
CA SER A 154 14.69 -0.28 -13.42
C SER A 154 14.71 0.80 -12.34
N GLU A 155 14.93 2.06 -12.74
CA GLU A 155 14.96 3.24 -11.87
C GLU A 155 13.58 3.49 -11.27
N LEU A 156 12.51 3.24 -12.05
CA LEU A 156 11.13 3.32 -11.55
C LEU A 156 10.90 2.30 -10.43
N LEU A 157 11.42 1.09 -10.58
CA LEU A 157 11.25 0.00 -9.62
C LEU A 157 12.06 0.24 -8.34
N ALA A 158 13.31 0.66 -8.48
CA ALA A 158 14.17 1.01 -7.36
C ALA A 158 13.56 2.16 -6.55
N LEU A 159 13.09 3.21 -7.23
CA LEU A 159 12.43 4.33 -6.57
C LEU A 159 11.12 3.90 -5.90
N ASN A 160 10.32 3.06 -6.55
CA ASN A 160 9.09 2.53 -5.97
C ASN A 160 9.35 1.71 -4.71
N ALA A 161 10.38 0.87 -4.70
CA ALA A 161 10.78 0.11 -3.52
C ALA A 161 11.24 1.03 -2.39
N LEU A 162 12.08 2.03 -2.68
CA LEU A 162 12.57 2.98 -1.70
C LEU A 162 11.42 3.81 -1.08
N VAL A 163 10.57 4.41 -1.92
CA VAL A 163 9.43 5.21 -1.48
C VAL A 163 8.45 4.36 -0.67
N THR A 164 8.17 3.13 -1.11
CA THR A 164 7.33 2.19 -0.35
C THR A 164 7.96 1.90 1.02
N GLY A 165 9.28 1.69 1.08
CA GLY A 165 9.98 1.44 2.33
C GLY A 165 9.83 2.61 3.29
N VAL A 166 10.12 3.84 2.84
CA VAL A 166 9.96 5.07 3.62
C VAL A 166 8.51 5.26 4.07
N TYR A 167 7.55 5.05 3.18
CA TYR A 167 6.12 5.14 3.48
C TYR A 167 5.70 4.14 4.58
N THR A 168 6.21 2.92 4.51
CA THR A 168 5.89 1.84 5.49
C THR A 168 6.41 2.18 6.89
N ILE A 169 7.57 2.82 7.00
CA ILE A 169 8.27 3.05 8.27
C ILE A 169 8.23 4.48 8.78
N GLY A 170 7.72 5.44 8.01
CA GLY A 170 7.84 6.86 8.31
C GLY A 170 7.27 7.25 9.68
N VAL A 171 6.04 6.83 9.97
CA VAL A 171 5.39 7.06 11.28
C VAL A 171 6.14 6.35 12.40
N MET A 172 6.48 5.07 12.21
CA MET A 172 7.20 4.27 13.21
C MET A 172 8.57 4.84 13.53
N SER A 173 9.28 5.37 12.53
CA SER A 173 10.62 5.95 12.68
C SER A 173 10.57 7.28 13.43
N ALA A 174 9.60 8.13 13.13
CA ALA A 174 9.38 9.39 13.85
C ALA A 174 9.02 9.15 15.32
N TYR A 175 8.16 8.16 15.57
CA TYR A 175 7.75 7.82 16.93
C TYR A 175 8.88 7.15 17.71
N TYR A 176 9.69 6.32 17.05
CA TYR A 176 10.90 5.78 17.67
C TYR A 176 11.95 6.87 17.93
N ALA A 177 12.13 7.83 17.02
CA ALA A 177 13.01 8.98 17.20
C ALA A 177 12.62 9.84 18.42
N ALA A 178 11.32 9.98 18.69
CA ALA A 178 10.83 10.66 19.89
C ALA A 178 11.29 10.02 21.21
N LEU A 179 11.75 8.77 21.20
CA LEU A 179 12.35 8.12 22.38
C LEU A 179 13.85 8.41 22.53
N LEU A 180 14.51 8.84 21.45
CA LEU A 180 15.95 9.04 21.37
C LEU A 180 16.36 10.51 21.54
N VAL A 181 15.43 11.44 21.40
CA VAL A 181 15.63 12.89 21.61
C VAL A 181 15.33 13.31 23.06
N ASP A 182 15.81 14.49 23.43
CA ASP A 182 15.49 15.12 24.72
C ASP A 182 13.97 15.30 24.90
N THR A 183 13.53 15.30 26.15
CA THR A 183 12.11 15.35 26.54
C THR A 183 11.36 16.55 25.93
N GLN A 184 12.04 17.70 25.79
CA GLN A 184 11.50 18.91 25.17
C GLN A 184 11.21 18.77 23.67
N HIS A 185 11.89 17.86 22.96
CA HIS A 185 11.78 17.70 21.51
C HIS A 185 10.90 16.53 21.07
N ARG A 186 10.41 15.70 22.00
CA ARG A 186 9.66 14.47 21.68
C ARG A 186 8.42 14.73 20.80
N LEU A 187 7.65 15.75 21.15
CA LEU A 187 6.45 16.11 20.38
C LEU A 187 6.82 16.49 18.94
N ALA A 188 7.84 17.35 18.78
CA ALA A 188 8.32 17.77 17.47
C ALA A 188 8.87 16.60 16.63
N ALA A 189 9.68 15.72 17.24
CA ALA A 189 10.21 14.53 16.57
C ALA A 189 9.10 13.56 16.13
N SER A 190 8.07 13.36 16.97
CA SER A 190 6.92 12.53 16.59
C SER A 190 6.11 13.16 15.44
N ALA A 191 5.98 14.49 15.41
CA ALA A 191 5.27 15.23 14.38
C ALA A 191 5.99 15.17 13.01
N SER A 192 7.30 14.90 12.98
CA SER A 192 8.05 14.66 11.74
C SER A 192 7.50 13.50 10.89
N ALA A 193 6.68 12.62 11.47
CA ALA A 193 5.94 11.59 10.74
C ALA A 193 5.16 12.17 9.55
N GLY A 194 4.50 13.32 9.75
CA GLY A 194 3.71 13.99 8.70
C GLY A 194 4.59 14.49 7.56
N ILE A 195 5.78 15.01 7.88
CA ILE A 195 6.77 15.48 6.90
C ILE A 195 7.27 14.32 6.05
N ILE A 196 7.66 13.21 6.69
CA ILE A 196 8.17 12.01 6.00
C ILE A 196 7.10 11.44 5.05
N ASN A 197 5.86 11.32 5.53
CA ASN A 197 4.77 10.81 4.71
C ASN A 197 4.47 11.74 3.52
N THR A 198 4.43 13.05 3.76
CA THR A 198 4.21 14.05 2.70
C THR A 198 5.32 14.01 1.66
N ALA A 199 6.58 13.94 2.09
CA ALA A 199 7.73 13.82 1.20
C ALA A 199 7.65 12.54 0.35
N ALA A 200 7.32 11.40 0.95
CA ALA A 200 7.14 10.13 0.22
C ALA A 200 6.04 10.25 -0.85
N ASN A 201 4.90 10.86 -0.51
CA ASN A 201 3.81 11.09 -1.46
C ASN A 201 4.21 12.03 -2.60
N ILE A 202 4.94 13.11 -2.32
CA ILE A 202 5.45 14.02 -3.35
C ILE A 202 6.39 13.28 -4.32
N ILE A 203 7.33 12.49 -3.79
CA ILE A 203 8.25 11.71 -4.64
C ILE A 203 7.46 10.71 -5.49
N PHE A 204 6.47 10.03 -4.91
CA PHE A 204 5.59 9.13 -5.65
C PHE A 204 4.87 9.84 -6.79
N MET A 205 4.23 10.98 -6.50
CA MET A 205 3.43 11.75 -7.45
C MET A 205 4.27 12.38 -8.56
N LEU A 206 5.52 12.78 -8.28
CA LEU A 206 6.39 13.41 -9.27
C LEU A 206 7.10 12.39 -10.18
N PHE A 207 7.48 11.22 -9.65
CA PHE A 207 8.41 10.33 -10.34
C PHE A 207 7.86 8.95 -10.67
N ILE A 208 6.93 8.41 -9.87
CA ILE A 208 6.40 7.05 -10.03
C ILE A 208 5.09 7.08 -10.83
N ASP A 209 4.15 7.93 -10.42
CA ASP A 209 2.83 8.01 -11.02
C ASP A 209 2.87 8.42 -12.51
N PRO A 210 3.58 9.49 -12.93
CA PRO A 210 3.59 9.90 -14.33
C PRO A 210 4.13 8.82 -15.25
N LYS A 211 5.20 8.13 -14.86
CA LYS A 211 5.79 7.03 -15.63
C LYS A 211 4.80 5.87 -15.78
N SER A 212 4.10 5.52 -14.70
CA SER A 212 3.10 4.44 -14.72
C SER A 212 1.87 4.82 -15.57
N SER A 213 1.43 6.07 -15.48
CA SER A 213 0.30 6.60 -16.25
C SER A 213 0.60 6.68 -17.74
N ILE A 214 1.80 7.10 -18.15
CA ILE A 214 2.19 7.13 -19.57
C ILE A 214 2.10 5.74 -20.21
N ILE A 215 2.60 4.70 -19.53
CA ILE A 215 2.54 3.31 -20.04
C ILE A 215 1.07 2.86 -20.16
N THR A 216 0.25 3.22 -19.17
CA THR A 216 -1.19 2.87 -19.13
C THR A 216 -1.96 3.57 -20.25
N ASP A 217 -1.72 4.87 -20.45
CA ASP A 217 -2.38 5.69 -21.48
C ASP A 217 -1.97 5.26 -22.90
N GLN A 218 -0.70 4.95 -23.11
CA GLN A 218 -0.23 4.41 -24.38
C GLN A 218 -0.93 3.09 -24.71
N ALA A 219 -1.17 2.23 -23.72
CA ALA A 219 -1.89 0.98 -23.93
C ALA A 219 -3.39 1.20 -24.17
N LEU A 220 -4.02 2.16 -23.48
CA LEU A 220 -5.41 2.57 -23.76
C LEU A 220 -5.60 3.07 -25.19
N LYS A 221 -4.63 3.84 -25.70
CA LYS A 221 -4.61 4.37 -27.08
C LYS A 221 -4.23 3.33 -28.13
N GLY A 222 -3.84 2.11 -27.73
CA GLY A 222 -3.39 1.06 -28.65
C GLY A 222 -1.94 1.21 -29.14
N ASN A 223 -1.20 2.21 -28.65
CA ASN A 223 0.20 2.45 -29.01
C ASN A 223 1.17 1.47 -28.33
N ARG A 224 0.68 0.71 -27.34
CA ARG A 224 1.47 -0.21 -26.54
C ARG A 224 0.64 -1.45 -26.21
N PRO A 225 1.22 -2.67 -26.22
CA PRO A 225 0.48 -3.88 -25.91
C PRO A 225 0.04 -3.93 -24.44
N TYR A 226 -1.05 -4.65 -24.18
CA TYR A 226 -1.59 -4.84 -22.83
C TYR A 226 -0.59 -5.57 -21.90
N GLU A 227 0.24 -6.44 -22.47
CA GLU A 227 1.29 -7.18 -21.80
C GLU A 227 2.31 -6.27 -21.11
N ASP A 228 2.55 -5.07 -21.67
CA ASP A 228 3.46 -4.10 -21.05
C ASP A 228 2.86 -3.50 -19.78
N VAL A 229 1.54 -3.24 -19.75
CA VAL A 229 0.83 -2.81 -18.53
C VAL A 229 0.85 -3.93 -17.49
N LYS A 230 0.65 -5.17 -17.93
CA LYS A 230 0.72 -6.34 -17.04
C LYS A 230 2.11 -6.52 -16.45
N ALA A 231 3.16 -6.37 -17.26
CA ALA A 231 4.54 -6.38 -16.79
C ALA A 231 4.81 -5.26 -15.78
N LEU A 232 4.37 -4.03 -16.08
CA LEU A 232 4.48 -2.89 -15.17
C LEU A 232 3.86 -3.19 -13.80
N VAL A 233 2.60 -3.65 -13.78
CA VAL A 233 1.87 -3.95 -12.54
C VAL A 233 2.59 -5.01 -11.72
N VAL A 234 3.01 -6.12 -12.35
CA VAL A 234 3.74 -7.20 -11.66
C VAL A 234 5.06 -6.70 -11.07
N MET A 235 5.83 -5.90 -11.83
CA MET A 235 7.12 -5.39 -11.38
C MET A 235 6.95 -4.35 -10.27
N LEU A 236 5.95 -3.47 -10.34
CA LEU A 236 5.67 -2.48 -9.29
C LEU A 236 5.21 -3.14 -7.99
N MET A 237 4.36 -4.16 -8.06
CA MET A 237 3.96 -4.92 -6.88
C MET A 237 5.14 -5.69 -6.27
N SER A 238 6.02 -6.24 -7.11
CA SER A 238 7.26 -6.88 -6.65
C SER A 238 8.19 -5.87 -5.98
N ALA A 239 8.34 -4.68 -6.56
CA ALA A 239 9.09 -3.58 -5.97
C ALA A 239 8.46 -3.11 -4.65
N LYS A 240 7.12 -3.07 -4.54
CA LYS A 240 6.42 -2.77 -3.28
C LYS A 240 6.76 -3.81 -2.20
N LEU A 241 6.75 -5.10 -2.54
CA LEU A 241 7.11 -6.17 -1.61
C LEU A 241 8.56 -6.05 -1.13
N ILE A 242 9.49 -5.73 -2.04
CA ILE A 242 10.87 -5.44 -1.68
C ILE A 242 10.92 -4.22 -0.76
N GLY A 243 10.18 -3.16 -1.08
CA GLY A 243 10.12 -1.93 -0.29
C GLY A 243 9.62 -2.15 1.14
N THR A 244 8.56 -2.92 1.34
CA THR A 244 8.06 -3.23 2.69
C THR A 244 9.08 -4.04 3.49
N ALA A 245 9.75 -5.00 2.86
CA ALA A 245 10.85 -5.74 3.48
C ALA A 245 12.06 -4.84 3.80
N LEU A 246 12.42 -3.91 2.91
CA LEU A 246 13.47 -2.90 3.15
C LEU A 246 13.15 -2.02 4.35
N GLY A 247 11.87 -1.85 4.70
CA GLY A 247 11.44 -1.17 5.92
C GLY A 247 12.13 -1.72 7.19
N GLN A 248 12.41 -3.02 7.25
CA GLN A 248 13.14 -3.62 8.38
C GLN A 248 14.53 -3.01 8.57
N LEU A 249 15.20 -2.68 7.47
CA LEU A 249 16.53 -2.09 7.48
C LEU A 249 16.47 -0.56 7.65
N LEU A 250 15.47 0.08 7.05
CA LEU A 250 15.33 1.55 7.03
C LEU A 250 14.82 2.15 8.35
N LEU A 251 14.10 1.39 9.18
CA LEU A 251 13.49 1.90 10.42
C LEU A 251 14.48 2.67 11.32
N ILE A 252 15.64 2.09 11.63
CA ILE A 252 16.61 2.68 12.55
C ILE A 252 17.36 3.86 11.93
N PRO A 253 17.92 3.75 10.70
CA PRO A 253 18.59 4.87 10.04
C PRO A 253 17.68 6.09 9.89
N VAL A 254 16.43 5.90 9.47
CA VAL A 254 15.49 7.00 9.30
C VAL A 254 15.15 7.64 10.65
N ALA A 255 15.00 6.87 11.72
CA ALA A 255 14.84 7.44 13.06
C ALA A 255 16.04 8.31 13.47
N HIS A 256 17.27 7.88 13.20
CA HIS A 256 18.47 8.66 13.52
C HIS A 256 18.59 9.95 12.69
N VAL A 257 18.15 9.92 11.43
CA VAL A 257 18.06 11.13 10.61
C VAL A 257 17.15 12.16 11.28
N ILE A 258 16.00 11.72 11.81
CA ILE A 258 15.07 12.60 12.54
C ILE A 258 15.73 13.12 13.82
N VAL A 259 16.37 12.26 14.61
CA VAL A 259 17.07 12.66 15.84
C VAL A 259 18.08 13.77 15.56
N ASN A 260 18.86 13.67 14.48
CA ASN A 260 19.86 14.67 14.12
C ASN A 260 19.27 16.05 13.79
N VAL A 261 17.99 16.15 13.46
CA VAL A 261 17.30 17.44 13.24
C VAL A 261 17.00 18.16 14.55
N TYR A 262 16.90 17.42 15.65
CA TYR A 262 16.51 17.92 16.97
C TYR A 262 17.62 17.75 18.03
N LYS A 263 18.86 17.55 17.58
CA LYS A 263 20.06 17.58 18.43
C LYS A 263 20.48 18.99 18.76
#